data_AF-A0A512N203-F1
#
_entry.id   AF-A0A512N203-F1
#
_cell.length_a   1.000
_cell.length_b   1.000
_cell.length_c   1.000
_cell.angle_alpha   90.00
_cell.angle_beta   90.00
_cell.angle_gamma   90.00
#
_symmetry.space_group_name_H-M   'P 1'
#
loop_
_entity.id
_entity.type
_entity.pdbx_description
1 polymer ?
#
loop_
_entity_poly.entity_id
_entity_poly.type
_entity_poly.pdbx_seq_one_letter_code
_entity_poly.pdbx_strand_id
1 'polypeptide(L)'
;MSSKSIPLGTQEHEILRAIARNAAALAVPLSSTQRLRFEMLGLIEDRADGIRLTERGRAIAAAPSEAPPQAAPELQQHASAPRDRRGRRLGLRRRSPF
;
A
#
# COMPACT_ATOMS: atom_id res chain seq x y z
N MET A 1 -24.94 4.87 16.96
CA MET A 1 -24.05 5.99 16.55
C MET A 1 -23.63 5.75 15.11
N SER A 2 -24.18 6.51 14.16
CA SER A 2 -23.91 6.31 12.74
C SER A 2 -22.51 6.83 12.43
N SER A 3 -21.53 5.93 12.35
CA SER A 3 -20.19 6.23 11.82
C SER A 3 -20.31 6.53 10.32
N LYS A 4 -20.71 7.75 9.98
CA LYS A 4 -20.71 8.24 8.61
C LYS A 4 -19.25 8.16 8.14
N SER A 5 -18.94 7.21 7.28
CA SER A 5 -17.60 7.06 6.72
C SER A 5 -17.33 8.30 5.88
N ILE A 6 -16.56 9.25 6.43
CA ILE A 6 -16.09 10.39 5.66
C ILE A 6 -15.20 9.82 4.56
N PRO A 7 -15.55 10.02 3.28
CA PRO A 7 -14.74 9.49 2.19
C PRO A 7 -13.37 10.18 2.24
N LEU A 8 -12.33 9.37 2.38
CA LEU A 8 -10.96 9.84 2.31
C LEU A 8 -10.58 9.98 0.85
N GLY A 9 -10.03 11.13 0.47
CA GLY A 9 -9.49 11.37 -0.86
C GLY A 9 -8.22 10.58 -1.12
N THR A 10 -7.76 10.56 -2.38
CA THR A 10 -6.52 9.91 -2.80
C THR A 10 -5.30 10.45 -2.05
N GLN A 11 -5.21 11.77 -1.89
CA GLN A 11 -4.14 12.43 -1.15
C GLN A 11 -4.07 11.99 0.31
N GLU A 12 -5.22 11.83 0.97
CA GLU A 12 -5.27 11.39 2.37
C GLU A 12 -4.78 9.95 2.53
N HIS A 13 -5.11 9.07 1.58
CA HIS A 13 -4.56 7.71 1.56
C HIS A 13 -3.04 7.69 1.32
N GLU A 14 -2.53 8.54 0.43
CA GLU A 14 -1.09 8.64 0.20
C GLU A 14 -0.34 9.11 1.44
N ILE A 15 -0.90 10.07 2.17
CA ILE A 15 -0.37 10.53 3.46
C ILE A 15 -0.32 9.36 4.45
N LEU A 16 -1.42 8.62 4.62
CA LEU A 16 -1.46 7.47 5.54
C LEU A 16 -0.46 6.39 5.14
N ARG A 17 -0.26 6.14 3.84
CA ARG A 17 0.79 5.24 3.32
C ARG A 17 2.19 5.76 3.57
N ALA A 18 2.43 7.06 3.45
CA ALA A 18 3.72 7.66 3.75
C ALA A 18 4.07 7.50 5.24
N ILE A 19 3.11 7.72 6.13
CA ILE A 19 3.25 7.48 7.57
C ILE A 19 3.45 5.99 7.86
N ALA A 20 2.73 5.09 7.17
CA ALA A 20 2.89 3.65 7.36
C ALA A 20 4.29 3.15 6.98
N ARG A 21 4.88 3.71 5.91
CA ARG A 21 6.24 3.37 5.47
C ARG A 21 7.32 3.95 6.39
N ASN A 22 7.10 5.15 6.92
CA ASN A 22 8.02 5.81 7.83
C ASN A 22 7.54 5.66 9.27
N ALA A 23 7.95 4.57 9.91
CA ALA A 23 7.67 4.30 11.33
C ALA A 23 8.16 5.43 12.27
N ALA A 24 9.12 6.25 11.83
CA ALA A 24 9.50 7.51 12.45
C ALA A 24 8.75 8.66 11.74
N ALA A 25 7.58 9.04 12.27
CA ALA A 25 6.69 10.01 11.66
C ALA A 25 7.10 11.49 11.82
N LEU A 26 8.34 11.74 12.25
CA LEU A 26 8.94 13.07 12.20
C LEU A 26 9.10 13.61 10.76
N ALA A 27 9.00 12.73 9.76
CA ALA A 27 9.30 13.05 8.37
C ALA A 27 8.10 13.43 7.48
N VAL A 28 6.85 13.29 7.95
CA VAL A 28 5.67 13.65 7.12
C VAL A 28 5.19 15.05 7.48
N PRO A 29 5.40 16.07 6.63
CA PRO A 29 4.96 17.43 6.90
C PRO A 29 3.43 17.51 6.79
N LEU A 30 2.73 17.31 7.91
CA LEU A 30 1.29 17.53 8.00
C LEU A 30 1.00 18.90 8.57
N SER A 31 0.06 19.60 7.94
CA SER A 31 -0.51 20.82 8.52
C SER A 31 -1.29 20.50 9.80
N SER A 32 -1.40 21.48 10.70
CA SER A 32 -2.17 21.32 11.95
C SER A 32 -3.61 20.87 11.70
N THR A 33 -4.23 21.38 10.62
CA THR A 33 -5.59 20.99 10.21
C THR A 33 -5.67 19.53 9.76
N GLN A 34 -4.68 19.04 9.01
CA GLN A 34 -4.63 17.64 8.58
C GLN A 34 -4.42 16.71 9.77
N ARG A 35 -3.52 17.07 10.69
CA ARG A 35 -3.29 16.30 11.93
C ARG A 35 -4.58 16.15 12.73
N LEU A 36 -5.22 17.28 13.04
CA LEU A 36 -6.48 17.29 13.80
C LEU A 36 -7.56 16.45 13.10
N ARG A 37 -7.69 16.58 11.77
CA ARG A 37 -8.66 15.81 10.99
C ARG A 37 -8.39 14.30 11.09
N PHE A 38 -7.14 13.86 10.92
CA PHE A 38 -6.80 12.44 11.02
C PHE A 38 -6.95 11.90 12.44
N GLU A 39 -6.66 12.71 13.45
CA GLU A 39 -6.86 12.37 14.87
C GLU A 39 -8.36 12.23 15.19
N MET A 40 -9.19 13.18 14.75
CA MET A 40 -10.64 13.12 14.89
C MET A 40 -11.27 11.92 14.17
N LEU A 41 -10.67 11.49 13.05
CA LEU A 41 -11.07 10.27 12.34
C LEU A 41 -10.54 8.99 13.01
N GLY A 42 -9.72 9.12 14.05
CA GLY A 42 -9.07 8.02 14.76
C GLY A 42 -8.13 7.23 13.88
N LEU A 43 -7.47 7.89 12.92
CA LEU A 43 -6.52 7.26 11.98
C LEU A 43 -5.08 7.43 12.45
N ILE A 44 -4.81 8.48 13.20
CA ILE A 44 -3.52 8.74 13.82
C ILE A 44 -3.67 9.08 15.29
N GLU A 45 -2.57 9.00 16.02
CA GLU A 45 -2.35 9.57 17.33
C GLU A 45 -1.18 10.55 17.25
N ASP A 46 -1.37 11.81 17.64
CA ASP A 46 -0.27 12.77 17.78
C ASP A 46 0.35 12.60 19.17
N ARG A 47 1.63 12.22 19.21
CA ARG A 47 2.39 12.02 20.45
C ARG A 47 3.58 12.98 20.46
N ALA A 48 4.17 13.19 21.64
CA ALA A 48 5.38 14.02 21.77
C ALA A 48 6.53 13.52 20.88
N ASP A 49 6.58 12.20 20.63
CA ASP A 49 7.60 11.53 19.81
C ASP A 49 7.26 11.54 18.30
N GLY A 50 6.13 12.15 17.94
CA GLY A 50 5.59 12.24 16.59
C GLY A 50 4.28 11.49 16.39
N ILE A 51 3.89 11.38 15.12
CA ILE A 51 2.60 10.82 14.72
C ILE A 51 2.66 9.28 14.67
N ARG A 52 1.64 8.57 15.15
CA ARG A 52 1.54 7.12 15.01
C ARG A 52 0.23 6.74 14.35
N LEU A 53 0.24 5.75 13.46
CA LEU A 53 -1.00 5.22 12.92
C LEU A 53 -1.73 4.41 14.00
N THR A 54 -3.04 4.58 14.08
CA THR A 54 -3.92 3.65 14.82
C THR A 54 -4.09 2.36 14.02
N GLU A 55 -4.74 1.36 14.61
CA GLU A 55 -5.10 0.13 13.89
C GLU A 55 -5.97 0.43 12.66
N ARG A 56 -6.92 1.35 12.81
CA ARG A 56 -7.78 1.82 11.71
C ARG A 56 -6.98 2.54 10.64
N GLY A 57 -6.08 3.45 11.02
CA GLY A 57 -5.20 4.14 10.08
C GLY A 57 -4.31 3.19 9.28
N ARG A 58 -3.79 2.14 9.92
CA ARG A 58 -3.04 1.07 9.25
C ARG A 58 -3.89 0.30 8.26
N ALA A 59 -5.11 -0.08 8.63
CA ALA A 59 -6.02 -0.79 7.73
C ALA A 59 -6.33 0.03 6.47
N ILE A 60 -6.56 1.34 6.62
CA ILE A 60 -6.80 2.24 5.49
C ILE A 60 -5.55 2.48 4.66
N ALA A 61 -4.38 2.62 5.29
CA ALA A 61 -3.11 2.75 4.58
C ALA A 61 -2.80 1.50 3.74
N ALA A 62 -3.11 0.31 4.27
CA ALA A 62 -2.95 -0.97 3.59
C ALA A 62 -4.02 -1.25 2.53
N ALA A 63 -5.15 -0.54 2.57
CA ALA A 63 -6.21 -0.72 1.59
C ALA A 63 -5.70 -0.34 0.18
N PRO A 64 -5.92 -1.21 -0.82
CA PRO A 64 -5.61 -0.89 -2.20
C PRO A 64 -6.42 0.34 -2.59
N SER A 65 -5.73 1.37 -3.10
CA SER A 65 -6.41 2.55 -3.65
C SER A 65 -7.31 2.06 -4.76
N GLU A 66 -8.60 2.41 -4.73
CA GLU A 66 -9.48 2.26 -5.89
C GLU A 66 -9.04 3.28 -6.96
N ALA A 67 -7.93 2.98 -7.61
CA ALA A 67 -7.40 3.58 -8.83
C ALA A 67 -6.79 2.40 -9.61
N PRO A 68 -6.91 2.36 -10.95
CA PRO A 68 -6.81 1.15 -11.75
C PRO A 68 -5.54 0.37 -11.44
N PRO A 69 -5.60 -0.98 -11.44
CA PRO A 69 -4.66 -1.86 -10.78
C PRO A 69 -3.25 -1.70 -11.36
N GLN A 70 -2.45 -0.83 -10.75
CA GLN A 70 -1.01 -0.86 -10.92
C GLN A 70 -0.46 -1.82 -9.87
N ALA A 71 -0.41 -3.07 -10.30
CA ALA A 71 0.50 -4.13 -9.90
C ALA A 71 1.09 -3.99 -8.49
N ALA A 72 0.50 -4.74 -7.55
CA ALA A 72 1.25 -5.24 -6.42
C ALA A 72 2.57 -5.85 -6.92
N PRO A 73 3.70 -5.69 -6.20
CA PRO A 73 4.85 -6.56 -6.41
C PRO A 73 4.50 -7.89 -5.75
N GLU A 74 3.51 -8.60 -6.30
CA GLU A 74 3.48 -10.04 -6.16
C GLU A 74 4.80 -10.53 -6.77
N LEU A 75 5.71 -10.98 -5.91
CA LEU A 75 6.11 -12.39 -5.84
C LEU A 75 5.69 -13.28 -7.02
N GLN A 76 5.88 -12.85 -8.27
CA GLN A 76 5.93 -13.73 -9.44
C GLN A 76 7.35 -14.27 -9.53
N GLN A 77 7.63 -15.06 -8.51
CA GLN A 77 8.58 -16.15 -8.52
C GLN A 77 8.45 -16.90 -9.85
N HIS A 78 9.50 -16.80 -10.66
CA HIS A 78 9.90 -17.80 -11.64
C HIS A 78 8.85 -18.23 -12.67
N ALA A 79 8.83 -17.54 -13.81
CA ALA A 79 8.48 -18.16 -15.09
C ALA A 79 9.48 -19.31 -15.37
N SER A 80 9.23 -20.44 -14.72
CA SER A 80 9.99 -21.67 -14.91
C SER A 80 9.63 -22.19 -16.30
N ALA A 81 10.56 -22.05 -17.25
CA ALA A 81 10.43 -22.66 -18.57
C ALA A 81 9.94 -24.13 -18.43
N PRO A 82 9.01 -24.60 -19.27
CA PRO A 82 8.50 -25.97 -19.21
C PRO A 82 9.66 -26.97 -19.12
N ARG A 83 9.58 -27.95 -18.23
CA ARG A 83 10.64 -28.96 -18.02
C ARG A 83 10.13 -30.36 -18.37
N ASP A 84 11.01 -31.26 -18.81
CA ASP A 84 10.69 -32.67 -18.98
C ASP A 84 10.50 -33.37 -17.62
N ARG A 85 10.02 -34.63 -17.61
CA ARG A 85 9.86 -35.42 -16.38
C ARG A 85 11.18 -35.66 -15.61
N ARG A 86 12.33 -35.35 -16.20
CA ARG A 86 13.67 -35.43 -15.60
C ARG A 86 14.21 -34.05 -15.19
N GLY A 87 13.40 -32.99 -15.26
CA GLY A 87 13.75 -31.64 -14.84
C GLY A 87 14.59 -30.83 -15.84
N ARG A 88 14.80 -31.30 -17.07
CA ARG A 88 15.52 -30.52 -18.09
C ARG A 88 14.59 -29.51 -18.76
N ARG A 89 15.07 -28.27 -18.93
CA ARG A 89 14.32 -27.20 -19.60
C ARG A 89 14.05 -27.57 -21.06
N LEU A 90 12.78 -27.56 -21.46
CA LEU A 90 12.36 -27.65 -22.85
C LEU A 90 12.71 -26.32 -23.52
N GLY A 91 13.68 -26.35 -24.43
CA GLY A 91 14.05 -25.18 -25.22
C GLY A 91 12.82 -24.61 -25.91
N LEU A 92 12.59 -23.32 -25.72
CA LEU A 92 11.48 -22.58 -26.31
C LEU A 92 11.59 -22.71 -27.84
N ARG A 93 10.71 -23.50 -28.47
CA ARG A 93 10.63 -23.60 -29.93
C ARG A 93 10.27 -22.22 -30.46
N ARG A 94 11.26 -21.49 -30.99
CA ARG A 94 11.02 -20.31 -31.81
C ARG A 94 10.17 -20.77 -33.00
N ARG A 95 8.89 -20.38 -33.05
CA ARG A 95 8.10 -20.44 -34.28
C ARG A 95 8.64 -19.33 -35.19
N SER A 96 9.25 -19.72 -36.31
CA SER A 96 9.47 -18.78 -37.41
C SER A 96 8.12 -18.38 -37.99
N PRO A 97 7.94 -17.13 -38.42
CA PRO A 97 6.72 -16.67 -39.08
C PRO A 97 6.76 -16.89 -40.61
N PHE A 98 7.69 -17.71 -41.12
CA PHE A 98 7.76 -18.15 -42.51
C PHE A 98 7.08 -19.51 -42.66
#